data_AF-A0A2N9MYC4-F1
#
_entry.id   AF-A0A2N9MYC4-F1
#
_cell.length_a   1.000
_cell.length_b   1.000
_cell.length_c   1.000
_cell.angle_alpha   90.00
_cell.angle_beta   90.00
_cell.angle_gamma   90.00
#
_symmetry.space_group_name_H-M   'P 1'
#
loop_
_entity.id
_entity.type
_entity.pdbx_description
1 polymer ?
#
loop_
_entity_poly.entity_id
_entity_poly.type
_entity_poly.pdbx_seq_one_letter_code
_entity_poly.pdbx_strand_id
1 'polypeptide(L)'
;MAGTDKAVPAHSLHRELELYVQAGISPMDVIRLATSGAARVMGMAGEVGTVEAGKRADLILVEGNPLEHFGDLRKVTRVVKQGRMYDTGELWKMAGFR
;
A
#
# COMPACT_ATOMS: atom_id res chain seq x y z
N MET A 1 5.94 -8.55 -8.28
CA MET A 1 4.92 -7.49 -8.24
C MET A 1 3.69 -8.08 -7.58
N ALA A 2 2.99 -7.34 -6.72
CA ALA A 2 1.73 -7.78 -6.14
C ALA A 2 0.55 -7.51 -7.10
N GLY A 3 -0.42 -8.42 -7.17
CA GLY A 3 -1.62 -8.29 -7.99
C GLY A 3 -2.76 -9.16 -7.44
N THR A 4 -4.00 -8.70 -7.54
CA THR A 4 -5.14 -9.30 -6.81
C THR A 4 -6.15 -10.03 -7.69
N ASP A 5 -6.12 -9.80 -9.01
CA ASP A 5 -7.10 -10.32 -9.98
C ASP A 5 -8.59 -10.06 -9.58
N LYS A 6 -8.85 -8.99 -8.80
CA LYS A 6 -10.14 -8.77 -8.11
C LYS A 6 -10.96 -7.59 -8.62
N ALA A 7 -12.29 -7.79 -8.56
CA ALA A 7 -13.36 -6.78 -8.66
C ALA A 7 -13.68 -6.02 -7.35
N VAL A 8 -13.09 -6.49 -6.22
CA VAL A 8 -13.03 -6.00 -4.82
C VAL A 8 -12.25 -4.72 -4.49
N PRO A 9 -12.70 -3.46 -4.66
CA PRO A 9 -11.82 -2.32 -4.45
C PRO A 9 -11.36 -2.23 -2.98
N ALA A 10 -10.15 -1.72 -2.77
CA ALA A 10 -9.49 -1.51 -1.48
C ALA A 10 -9.14 -2.75 -0.64
N HIS A 11 -10.06 -3.69 -0.40
CA HIS A 11 -9.81 -4.80 0.53
C HIS A 11 -8.98 -5.96 -0.05
N SER A 12 -9.02 -6.15 -1.37
CA SER A 12 -8.36 -7.29 -2.03
C SER A 12 -6.84 -7.25 -1.87
N LEU A 13 -6.24 -6.05 -1.96
CA LEU A 13 -4.79 -5.89 -1.93
C LEU A 13 -4.21 -6.20 -0.55
N HIS A 14 -4.82 -5.71 0.54
CA HIS A 14 -4.36 -6.05 1.89
C HIS A 14 -4.36 -7.56 2.11
N ARG A 15 -5.41 -8.26 1.64
CA ARG A 15 -5.48 -9.71 1.77
C ARG A 15 -4.41 -10.42 0.95
N GLU A 16 -4.15 -9.99 -0.28
CA GLU A 16 -3.11 -10.57 -1.13
C GLU A 16 -1.73 -10.47 -0.47
N LEU A 17 -1.40 -9.30 0.08
CA LEU A 17 -0.12 -9.09 0.76
C LEU A 17 -0.01 -9.96 2.03
N GLU A 18 -1.09 -10.10 2.81
CA GLU A 18 -1.13 -11.01 3.96
C GLU A 18 -0.87 -12.46 3.55
N LEU A 19 -1.39 -12.90 2.40
CA LEU A 19 -1.17 -14.25 1.87
C LEU A 19 0.29 -14.48 1.49
N TYR A 20 1.00 -13.47 0.95
CA TYR A 20 2.42 -13.58 0.67
C TYR A 20 3.26 -13.78 1.94
N VAL A 21 2.90 -13.08 3.03
CA VAL A 21 3.54 -13.30 4.33
C VAL A 21 3.23 -14.68 4.88
N GLN A 22 1.98 -15.14 4.77
CA GLN A 22 1.57 -16.49 5.17
C GLN A 22 2.29 -17.59 4.35
N ALA A 23 2.64 -17.30 3.10
CA ALA A 23 3.44 -18.17 2.24
C ALA A 23 4.96 -18.14 2.57
N GLY A 24 5.38 -17.34 3.56
CA GLY A 24 6.76 -17.31 4.05
C GLY A 24 7.64 -16.18 3.49
N ILE A 25 7.08 -15.24 2.71
CA ILE A 25 7.82 -14.07 2.25
C ILE A 25 7.96 -13.07 3.39
N SER A 26 9.15 -12.49 3.58
CA SER A 26 9.38 -11.54 4.67
C SER A 26 8.45 -10.31 4.55
N PRO A 27 7.95 -9.74 5.66
CA PRO A 27 7.11 -8.54 5.64
C PRO A 27 7.67 -7.40 4.80
N MET A 28 8.97 -7.13 4.91
CA MET A 28 9.63 -6.07 4.15
C MET A 28 9.67 -6.36 2.65
N ASP A 29 9.90 -7.62 2.25
CA ASP A 29 9.91 -7.98 0.83
C ASP A 29 8.50 -7.93 0.23
N VAL A 30 7.46 -8.26 0.99
CA VAL A 30 6.06 -8.07 0.56
C VAL A 30 5.75 -6.58 0.35
N ILE A 31 6.17 -5.70 1.26
CA ILE A 31 6.03 -4.24 1.07
C ILE A 31 6.75 -3.79 -0.20
N ARG A 32 7.98 -4.28 -0.45
CA ARG A 32 8.73 -3.98 -1.68
C ARG A 32 8.01 -4.49 -2.94
N LEU A 33 7.44 -5.69 -2.92
CA LEU A 33 6.67 -6.25 -4.03
C LEU A 33 5.47 -5.38 -4.42
N ALA A 34 4.85 -4.71 -3.45
CA ALA A 34 3.72 -3.80 -3.63
C ALA A 34 4.12 -2.35 -3.97
N THR A 35 5.38 -1.98 -3.78
CA THR A 35 5.87 -0.59 -3.93
C THR A 35 6.95 -0.50 -5.00
N SER A 36 8.23 -0.48 -4.61
CA SER A 36 9.37 -0.32 -5.52
C SER A 36 9.47 -1.42 -6.58
N GLY A 37 9.06 -2.64 -6.24
CA GLY A 37 8.97 -3.76 -7.17
C GLY A 37 7.92 -3.53 -8.25
N ALA A 38 6.73 -3.05 -7.88
CA ALA A 38 5.69 -2.69 -8.85
C ALA A 38 6.11 -1.51 -9.72
N ALA A 39 6.69 -0.45 -9.12
CA ALA A 39 7.19 0.70 -9.86
C ALA A 39 8.25 0.31 -10.89
N ARG A 40 9.14 -0.64 -10.57
CA ARG A 40 10.14 -1.16 -11.51
C ARG A 40 9.51 -1.91 -12.69
N VAL A 41 8.57 -2.80 -12.42
CA VAL A 41 7.85 -3.55 -13.48
C VAL A 41 7.10 -2.61 -14.42
N MET A 42 6.55 -1.52 -13.87
CA MET A 42 5.82 -0.51 -14.64
C MET A 42 6.72 0.53 -15.33
N GLY A 43 8.05 0.47 -15.18
CA GLY A 43 8.97 1.47 -15.74
C GLY A 43 8.94 2.83 -15.04
N MET A 44 8.35 2.92 -13.84
CA MET A 44 8.12 4.16 -13.08
C MET A 44 9.04 4.32 -11.85
N ALA A 45 10.12 3.54 -11.75
CA ALA A 45 10.99 3.52 -10.56
C ALA A 45 11.67 4.87 -10.25
N GLY A 46 11.80 5.74 -11.26
CA GLY A 46 12.29 7.12 -11.11
C GLY A 46 11.25 8.10 -10.55
N GLU A 47 9.97 7.73 -10.51
CA GLU A 47 8.87 8.63 -10.14
C GLU A 47 8.16 8.22 -8.85
N VAL A 48 8.00 6.92 -8.59
CA VAL A 48 7.19 6.37 -7.49
C VAL A 48 7.80 5.09 -6.90
N GLY A 49 7.22 4.61 -5.80
CA GLY A 49 7.51 3.30 -5.21
C GLY A 49 8.55 3.31 -4.08
N THR A 50 9.22 4.44 -3.82
CA THR A 50 10.07 4.64 -2.64
C THR A 50 9.90 6.06 -2.08
N VAL A 51 10.29 6.26 -0.82
CA VAL A 51 10.27 7.57 -0.15
C VAL A 51 11.63 8.22 -0.34
N GLU A 52 11.78 8.99 -1.41
CA GLU A 52 13.04 9.67 -1.78
C GLU A 52 12.72 11.08 -2.29
N ALA A 53 13.61 12.04 -2.03
CA ALA A 53 13.46 13.40 -2.55
C ALA A 53 13.47 13.40 -4.09
N GLY A 54 12.62 14.23 -4.68
CA GLY A 54 12.43 14.32 -6.14
C GLY A 54 11.41 13.34 -6.71
N LYS A 55 10.97 12.31 -5.95
CA LYS A 55 9.85 11.45 -6.35
C LYS A 55 8.50 12.07 -5.98
N ARG A 56 7.46 11.58 -6.63
CA ARG A 56 6.08 11.99 -6.36
C ARG A 56 5.70 11.64 -4.92
N ALA A 57 5.03 12.56 -4.25
CA ALA A 57 4.53 12.36 -2.89
C ALA A 57 3.25 11.49 -2.88
N ASP A 58 3.44 10.20 -3.17
CA ASP A 58 2.44 9.13 -3.08
C ASP A 58 2.79 8.24 -1.88
N LEU A 59 2.10 8.45 -0.76
CA LEU A 59 2.43 7.86 0.54
C LEU A 59 1.17 7.34 1.24
N ILE A 60 1.34 6.38 2.15
CA ILE A 60 0.32 5.99 3.13
C ILE A 60 0.91 6.12 4.53
N LEU A 61 0.07 6.54 5.49
CA LEU A 61 0.43 6.54 6.91
C LEU A 61 -0.33 5.40 7.57
N VAL A 62 0.41 4.52 8.23
CA VAL A 62 -0.11 3.32 8.87
C VAL A 62 0.10 3.46 10.38
N GLU A 63 -0.95 3.21 11.15
CA GLU A 63 -0.84 3.08 12.60
C GLU A 63 -0.40 1.66 12.98
N GLY A 64 0.68 1.56 13.75
CA GLY A 64 1.32 0.29 14.10
C GLY A 64 2.57 0.00 13.29
N ASN A 65 3.02 -1.26 13.28
CA ASN A 65 4.24 -1.69 12.63
C ASN A 65 4.00 -2.94 11.76
N PRO A 66 3.80 -2.77 10.44
CA PRO A 66 3.65 -3.89 9.50
C PRO A 66 4.80 -4.90 9.47
N LEU A 67 5.99 -4.54 9.96
CA LEU A 67 7.12 -5.47 10.01
C LEU A 67 7.02 -6.46 11.18
N GLU A 68 6.31 -6.09 12.24
CA GLU A 68 6.04 -6.93 13.41
C GLU A 68 4.67 -7.59 13.30
N HIS A 69 3.66 -6.82 12.88
CA HIS A 69 2.28 -7.25 12.74
C HIS A 69 1.74 -6.83 11.38
N PHE A 70 1.87 -7.71 10.39
CA PHE A 70 1.55 -7.38 9.00
C PHE A 70 0.10 -6.92 8.78
N GLY A 71 -0.83 -7.35 9.64
CA GLY A 71 -2.23 -6.90 9.63
C GLY A 71 -2.41 -5.40 9.90
N ASP A 72 -1.40 -4.72 10.47
CA ASP A 72 -1.40 -3.27 10.66
C ASP A 72 -1.52 -2.50 9.35
N LEU A 73 -1.18 -3.09 8.20
CA LEU A 73 -1.42 -2.47 6.89
C LEU A 73 -2.90 -2.11 6.62
N ARG A 74 -3.85 -2.66 7.39
CA ARG A 74 -5.27 -2.26 7.31
C ARG A 74 -5.58 -0.97 8.06
N LYS A 75 -4.69 -0.54 8.94
CA LYS A 75 -4.82 0.66 9.80
C LYS A 75 -4.24 1.90 9.11
N VAL A 76 -4.51 2.06 7.82
CA VAL A 76 -4.10 3.27 7.08
C VAL A 76 -4.96 4.43 7.56
N THR A 77 -4.34 5.45 8.16
CA THR A 77 -5.05 6.63 8.70
C THR A 77 -5.06 7.79 7.72
N ARG A 78 -4.04 7.88 6.84
CA ARG A 78 -3.94 8.92 5.81
C ARG A 78 -3.38 8.36 4.52
N VAL A 79 -3.85 8.92 3.41
CA VAL A 79 -3.28 8.69 2.08
C VAL A 79 -2.81 10.04 1.55
N VAL A 80 -1.57 10.12 1.08
CA VAL A 80 -1.07 11.27 0.34
C VAL A 80 -0.97 10.85 -1.12
N LYS A 81 -1.61 11.59 -2.02
CA LYS A 81 -1.55 11.37 -3.47
C LYS A 81 -1.14 12.66 -4.14
N GLN A 82 -0.03 12.63 -4.87
CA GLN A 82 0.55 13.80 -5.54
C GLN A 82 0.68 15.00 -4.60
N GLY A 83 1.09 14.77 -3.35
CA GLY A 83 1.28 15.81 -2.34
C GLY A 83 0.01 16.29 -1.65
N ARG A 84 -1.18 15.84 -2.06
CA ARG A 84 -2.44 16.14 -1.36
C ARG A 84 -2.76 15.03 -0.37
N MET A 85 -3.00 15.41 0.88
CA MET A 85 -3.37 14.49 1.96
C MET A 85 -4.90 14.29 2.02
N TYR A 86 -5.31 13.05 2.29
CA TYR A 86 -6.68 12.63 2.46
C TYR A 86 -6.83 11.82 3.77
N ASP A 87 -7.92 12.05 4.48
CA ASP A 87 -8.34 11.24 5.63
C ASP A 87 -9.03 9.96 5.15
N THR A 88 -8.58 8.80 5.61
CA THR A 88 -9.14 7.52 5.14
C THR A 88 -10.57 7.29 5.64
N GLY A 89 -10.94 7.78 6.82
CA GLY A 89 -12.32 7.71 7.31
C GLY A 89 -13.29 8.45 6.41
N GLU A 90 -12.90 9.64 5.93
CA GLU A 90 -13.69 10.38 4.94
C GLU A 90 -13.71 9.68 3.57
N LEU A 91 -12.58 9.12 3.11
CA LEU A 91 -12.54 8.34 1.87
C LEU A 91 -13.45 7.11 1.90
N TRP A 92 -13.50 6.38 3.01
CA TRP A 92 -14.37 5.22 3.19
C TRP A 92 -15.85 5.62 3.12
N LYS A 93 -16.24 6.70 3.80
CA LYS A 93 -17.60 7.27 3.71
C LYS A 93 -17.96 7.65 2.28
N MET A 94 -17.07 8.34 1.57
CA MET A 94 -17.27 8.73 0.17
C MET A 94 -17.42 7.52 -0.76
N ALA A 95 -16.72 6.44 -0.47
CA ALA A 95 -16.80 5.18 -1.22
C ALA A 95 -18.02 4.31 -0.83
N GLY A 96 -18.88 4.78 0.09
CA GLY A 96 -20.10 4.08 0.51
C GLY A 96 -19.88 2.98 1.54
N PHE A 97 -18.69 2.92 2.14
CA PHE A 97 -18.39 2.03 3.26
C PHE A 97 -18.70 2.73 4.58
N ARG A 98 -19.11 1.95 5.58
CA ARG A 98 -19.53 2.44 6.90
C ARG A 98 -18.54 2.07 7.97
#